data_AF-A0A382PVZ2-F1
#
_entry.id   AF-A0A382PVZ2-F1
#
_cell.length_a   1.000
_cell.length_b   1.000
_cell.length_c   1.000
_cell.angle_alpha   90.00
_cell.angle_beta   90.00
_cell.angle_gamma   90.00
#
_symmetry.space_group_name_H-M   'P 1'
#
loop_
_entity.id
_entity.type
_entity.pdbx_description
1 polymer ?
#
loop_
_entity_poly.entity_id
_entity_poly.type
_entity_poly.pdbx_seq_one_letter_code
_entity_poly.pdbx_strand_id
1 'polypeptide(L)'
;VVDSDAIRIEKAIRQVQESGDETALIDVLLHGALNWPLNDDDDLEDIFYDWQDILDEMGFSSDDAPVELRQVMPFPNWPHGIFIIRFGTNRFFTQGRGMTTPLRKVLRILREKVRSIAPHPTWEEGHLLFLCHNETEYFQFARFTDQKGNSKTSKLQMFGWGPNDHIRTICEYNLKNLIYKQGMNEEDASEAVASAFDVSKVSKRFYEDYKKAFENAKPIIAENASITDANEIHQTTQTLFNRILFLRFIEKK
;
A
#
# COMPACT_ATOMS: atom_id res chain seq x y z
N VAL A 1 -17.95 7.99 -15.81
CA VAL A 1 -17.08 7.03 -16.51
C VAL A 1 -16.46 6.17 -15.43
N VAL A 2 -16.75 4.87 -15.42
CA VAL A 2 -16.17 3.97 -14.41
C VAL A 2 -14.70 3.78 -14.77
N ASP A 3 -13.82 3.96 -13.80
CA ASP A 3 -12.38 3.86 -14.00
C ASP A 3 -11.97 2.39 -14.23
N SER A 4 -11.62 2.05 -15.47
CA SER A 4 -11.35 0.67 -15.88
C SER A 4 -10.20 0.03 -15.12
N ASP A 5 -9.19 0.83 -14.78
CA ASP A 5 -7.99 0.36 -14.06
C ASP A 5 -8.35 -0.02 -12.62
N ALA A 6 -9.14 0.81 -11.94
CA ALA A 6 -9.56 0.55 -10.57
C ALA A 6 -10.43 -0.73 -10.48
N ILE A 7 -11.32 -0.96 -11.46
CA ILE A 7 -12.11 -2.20 -11.53
C ILE A 7 -11.21 -3.41 -11.74
N ARG A 8 -10.24 -3.31 -12.66
CA ARG A 8 -9.28 -4.39 -12.94
C ARG A 8 -8.48 -4.75 -11.69
N ILE A 9 -7.96 -3.76 -10.98
CA ILE A 9 -7.21 -3.95 -9.73
C ILE A 9 -8.12 -4.57 -8.65
N GLU A 10 -9.35 -4.07 -8.50
CA GLU A 10 -10.28 -4.60 -7.51
C GLU A 10 -10.56 -6.08 -7.75
N LYS A 11 -10.81 -6.48 -9.01
CA LYS A 11 -11.03 -7.87 -9.38
C LYS A 11 -9.80 -8.75 -9.06
N ALA A 12 -8.60 -8.24 -9.36
CA ALA A 12 -7.36 -8.96 -9.08
C ALA A 12 -7.15 -9.18 -7.58
N ILE A 13 -7.35 -8.16 -6.74
CA ILE A 13 -7.24 -8.31 -5.29
C ILE A 13 -8.22 -9.36 -4.76
N ARG A 14 -9.47 -9.34 -5.21
CA ARG A 14 -10.48 -10.33 -4.79
C ARG A 14 -10.08 -11.74 -5.21
N GLN A 15 -9.56 -11.91 -6.42
CA GLN A 15 -9.09 -13.21 -6.90
C GLN A 15 -7.91 -13.72 -6.07
N VAL A 16 -6.95 -12.87 -5.71
CA VAL A 16 -5.84 -13.24 -4.82
C VAL A 16 -6.37 -13.70 -3.47
N GLN A 17 -7.28 -12.93 -2.86
CA GLN A 17 -7.90 -13.26 -1.57
C GLN A 17 -8.69 -14.58 -1.61
N GLU A 18 -9.42 -14.85 -2.70
CA GLU A 18 -10.24 -16.06 -2.87
C GLU A 18 -9.39 -17.31 -3.19
N SER A 19 -8.27 -17.14 -3.89
CA SER A 19 -7.43 -18.27 -4.32
C SER A 19 -6.73 -18.98 -3.16
N GLY A 20 -6.31 -18.23 -2.14
CA GLY A 20 -5.41 -18.74 -1.09
C GLY A 20 -4.01 -19.09 -1.60
N ASP A 21 -3.68 -18.76 -2.86
CA ASP A 21 -2.43 -19.12 -3.52
C ASP A 21 -1.53 -17.88 -3.66
N GLU A 22 -0.32 -17.95 -3.13
CA GLU A 22 0.65 -16.85 -3.21
C GLU A 22 1.13 -16.60 -4.65
N THR A 23 1.05 -17.58 -5.55
CA THR A 23 1.38 -17.36 -6.97
C THR A 23 0.40 -16.40 -7.63
N ALA A 24 -0.87 -16.39 -7.19
CA ALA A 24 -1.87 -15.46 -7.68
C ALA A 24 -1.50 -14.00 -7.40
N LEU A 25 -0.74 -13.72 -6.33
CA LEU A 25 -0.23 -12.38 -6.07
C LEU A 25 0.65 -11.90 -7.23
N ILE A 26 1.59 -12.73 -7.65
CA ILE A 26 2.54 -12.41 -8.70
C ILE A 26 1.82 -12.31 -10.04
N ASP A 27 1.09 -13.35 -10.43
CA ASP A 27 0.56 -13.47 -11.79
C ASP A 27 -0.69 -12.59 -12.01
N VAL A 28 -1.61 -12.58 -11.04
CA VAL A 28 -2.90 -11.90 -11.19
C VAL A 28 -2.79 -10.41 -10.84
N LEU A 29 -2.15 -10.09 -9.72
CA LEU A 29 -2.08 -8.70 -9.24
C LEU A 29 -0.89 -7.95 -9.84
N LEU A 30 0.34 -8.41 -9.59
CA LEU A 30 1.53 -7.65 -9.98
C LEU A 30 1.71 -7.63 -11.50
N HIS A 31 1.76 -8.81 -12.12
CA HIS A 31 1.86 -8.93 -13.57
C HIS A 31 0.53 -8.51 -14.24
N GLY A 32 -0.58 -9.19 -13.95
CA GLY A 32 -1.83 -9.01 -14.68
C GLY A 32 -2.56 -7.66 -14.50
N ALA A 33 -2.57 -7.11 -13.27
CA ALA A 33 -3.33 -5.90 -12.96
C ALA A 33 -2.48 -4.62 -12.87
N LEU A 34 -1.22 -4.74 -12.44
CA LEU A 34 -0.28 -3.62 -12.40
C LEU A 34 0.66 -3.57 -13.62
N ASN A 35 0.58 -4.54 -14.52
CA ASN A 35 1.43 -4.64 -15.72
C ASN A 35 2.93 -4.67 -15.38
N TRP A 36 3.32 -5.13 -14.18
CA TRP A 36 4.72 -5.19 -13.82
C TRP A 36 5.44 -6.19 -14.75
N PRO A 37 6.61 -5.83 -15.31
CA PRO A 37 7.34 -6.69 -16.23
C PRO A 37 8.07 -7.79 -15.47
N LEU A 38 7.29 -8.68 -14.87
CA LEU A 38 7.73 -9.95 -14.31
C LEU A 38 7.70 -10.94 -15.48
N ASN A 39 8.87 -11.47 -15.88
CA ASN A 39 8.99 -12.31 -17.08
C ASN A 39 8.11 -13.56 -16.96
N ASP A 40 7.42 -13.93 -18.04
CA ASP A 40 6.61 -15.16 -18.12
C ASP A 40 7.38 -16.37 -18.66
N ASP A 41 8.60 -16.16 -19.19
CA ASP A 41 9.27 -17.14 -20.07
C ASP A 41 10.43 -17.93 -19.42
N ASP A 42 10.87 -17.60 -18.22
CA ASP A 42 11.96 -18.31 -17.53
C ASP A 42 11.56 -18.66 -16.08
N ASP A 43 12.13 -19.75 -15.54
CA ASP A 43 11.84 -20.27 -14.19
C ASP A 43 11.76 -19.15 -13.14
N LEU A 44 10.88 -19.27 -12.12
CA LEU A 44 10.70 -18.26 -11.06
C LEU A 44 12.02 -17.79 -10.40
N GLU A 45 13.09 -18.58 -10.52
CA GLU A 45 14.46 -18.27 -10.09
C GLU A 45 15.10 -17.09 -10.88
N ASP A 46 14.63 -16.76 -12.08
CA ASP A 46 15.16 -15.68 -12.92
C ASP A 46 14.45 -14.33 -12.75
N ILE A 47 13.34 -14.26 -11.99
CA ILE A 47 12.55 -13.03 -11.80
C ILE A 47 12.96 -12.28 -10.52
N PHE A 48 13.55 -13.00 -9.57
CA PHE A 48 13.88 -12.48 -8.25
C PHE A 48 15.32 -12.74 -7.88
N TYR A 49 15.96 -11.78 -7.20
CA TYR A 49 17.15 -12.06 -6.42
C TYR A 49 16.72 -12.53 -5.02
N ASP A 50 17.21 -13.70 -4.61
CA ASP A 50 17.00 -14.21 -3.25
C ASP A 50 17.96 -13.51 -2.27
N TRP A 51 17.43 -13.12 -1.12
CA TRP A 51 18.16 -12.49 -0.02
C TRP A 51 18.05 -13.30 1.28
N GLN A 52 17.68 -14.59 1.21
CA GLN A 52 17.44 -15.42 2.40
C GLN A 52 18.67 -15.55 3.31
N ASP A 53 19.86 -15.77 2.77
CA ASP A 53 21.10 -15.83 3.57
C ASP A 53 21.32 -14.53 4.36
N ILE A 54 21.03 -13.39 3.71
CA ILE A 54 21.15 -12.08 4.33
C ILE A 54 20.08 -11.89 5.40
N LEU A 55 18.87 -12.40 5.17
CA LEU A 55 17.76 -12.38 6.11
C LEU A 55 18.11 -13.12 7.41
N ASP A 56 18.71 -14.31 7.28
CA ASP A 56 19.14 -15.14 8.41
C ASP A 56 20.26 -14.46 9.22
N GLU A 57 21.19 -13.79 8.54
CA GLU A 57 22.24 -12.99 9.18
C GLU A 57 21.73 -11.74 9.91
N MET A 58 20.51 -11.28 9.60
CA MET A 58 19.97 -10.08 10.26
C MET A 58 19.75 -10.31 11.76
N GLY A 59 19.62 -11.56 12.24
CA GLY A 59 19.47 -11.87 13.66
C GLY A 59 18.20 -11.27 14.25
N PHE A 60 17.05 -11.42 13.57
CA PHE A 60 15.75 -11.11 14.14
C PHE A 60 15.49 -11.96 15.40
N SER A 61 14.71 -11.43 16.34
CA SER A 61 14.06 -12.33 17.31
C SER A 61 13.14 -13.25 16.51
N SER A 62 12.93 -14.50 16.96
CA SER A 62 12.03 -15.43 16.28
C SER A 62 10.63 -14.83 16.09
N ASP A 63 10.26 -13.91 16.97
CA ASP A 63 9.00 -13.21 16.92
C ASP A 63 8.95 -12.00 15.96
N ASP A 64 10.08 -11.33 15.69
CA ASP A 64 10.09 -10.14 14.82
C ASP A 64 10.62 -10.45 13.40
N ALA A 65 10.73 -11.74 13.05
CA ALA A 65 11.37 -12.19 11.82
C ALA A 65 10.39 -12.23 10.62
N PRO A 66 10.73 -11.56 9.50
CA PRO A 66 10.29 -12.01 8.19
C PRO A 66 10.78 -13.44 7.95
N VAL A 67 10.01 -14.22 7.19
CA VAL A 67 10.38 -15.60 6.81
C VAL A 67 10.98 -15.68 5.43
N GLU A 68 10.84 -14.63 4.63
CA GLU A 68 11.33 -14.56 3.26
C GLU A 68 11.59 -13.12 2.83
N LEU A 69 12.67 -12.91 2.07
CA LEU A 69 13.02 -11.63 1.47
C LEU A 69 13.51 -11.87 0.04
N ARG A 70 12.74 -11.38 -0.94
CA ARG A 70 13.10 -11.42 -2.36
C ARG A 70 13.14 -10.01 -2.93
N GLN A 71 14.04 -9.77 -3.87
CA GLN A 71 14.09 -8.53 -4.63
C GLN A 71 13.60 -8.81 -6.04
N VAL A 72 12.64 -8.03 -6.53
CA VAL A 72 12.22 -8.08 -7.94
C VAL A 72 13.35 -7.55 -8.81
N MET A 73 13.57 -8.16 -9.97
CA MET A 73 14.49 -7.61 -10.96
C MET A 73 14.12 -6.15 -11.33
N PRO A 74 15.11 -5.26 -11.54
CA PRO A 74 14.84 -3.87 -11.90
C PRO A 74 14.03 -3.76 -13.18
N PHE A 75 12.94 -3.00 -13.17
CA PHE A 75 12.18 -2.72 -14.38
C PHE A 75 12.92 -1.68 -15.24
N PRO A 76 12.79 -1.72 -16.57
CA PRO A 76 13.34 -0.69 -17.44
C PRO A 76 12.81 0.71 -17.05
N ASN A 77 13.74 1.65 -16.86
CA ASN A 77 13.49 3.05 -16.46
C ASN A 77 12.72 3.24 -15.14
N TRP A 78 12.71 2.22 -14.28
CA TRP A 78 12.09 2.32 -12.96
C TRP A 78 13.17 2.48 -11.89
N PRO A 79 13.26 3.64 -11.23
CA PRO A 79 14.38 3.93 -10.33
C PRO A 79 14.25 3.28 -8.96
N HIS A 80 13.15 2.58 -8.66
CA HIS A 80 12.92 1.98 -7.34
C HIS A 80 13.30 0.51 -7.27
N GLY A 81 14.00 0.13 -6.20
CA GLY A 81 14.19 -1.27 -5.81
C GLY A 81 12.92 -1.81 -5.16
N ILE A 82 12.39 -2.90 -5.69
CA ILE A 82 11.16 -3.53 -5.18
C ILE A 82 11.54 -4.79 -4.43
N PHE A 83 11.11 -4.88 -3.17
CA PHE A 83 11.40 -6.01 -2.29
C PHE A 83 10.09 -6.64 -1.81
N ILE A 84 9.93 -7.94 -2.02
CA ILE A 84 8.82 -8.73 -1.50
C ILE A 84 9.25 -9.38 -0.20
N ILE A 85 8.45 -9.18 0.85
CA ILE A 85 8.74 -9.63 2.20
C ILE A 85 7.56 -10.44 2.71
N ARG A 86 7.78 -11.74 2.91
CA ARG A 86 6.78 -12.60 3.55
C ARG A 86 7.02 -12.64 5.04
N PHE A 87 5.96 -12.44 5.81
CA PHE A 87 5.95 -12.61 7.26
C PHE A 87 5.23 -13.90 7.61
N GLY A 88 5.78 -14.67 8.57
CA GLY A 88 5.17 -15.92 9.01
C GLY A 88 3.97 -15.76 9.95
N THR A 89 3.56 -14.53 10.24
CA THR A 89 2.43 -14.24 11.15
C THR A 89 1.75 -12.93 10.79
N ASN A 90 0.42 -12.88 10.96
CA ASN A 90 -0.37 -11.68 10.71
C ASN A 90 -0.22 -10.59 11.78
N ARG A 91 0.47 -10.83 12.91
CA ARG A 91 0.62 -9.82 13.99
C ARG A 91 1.24 -8.52 13.51
N PHE A 92 2.08 -8.59 12.48
CA PHE A 92 2.74 -7.43 11.90
C PHE A 92 1.75 -6.47 11.22
N PHE A 93 0.63 -7.00 10.75
CA PHE A 93 -0.42 -6.28 10.01
C PHE A 93 -1.55 -5.81 10.93
N THR A 94 -1.82 -6.54 12.00
CA THR A 94 -2.92 -6.25 12.93
C THR A 94 -2.49 -5.38 14.11
N GLN A 95 -1.21 -5.36 14.48
CA GLN A 95 -0.70 -4.56 15.59
C GLN A 95 -0.05 -3.25 15.10
N GLY A 96 -0.46 -2.11 15.65
CA GLY A 96 -0.15 -0.77 15.13
C GLY A 96 1.33 -0.34 15.04
N ARG A 97 2.30 -1.14 15.47
CA ARG A 97 3.74 -0.90 15.25
C ARG A 97 4.49 -2.10 14.65
N GLY A 98 3.79 -3.18 14.31
CA GLY A 98 4.40 -4.48 14.02
C GLY A 98 5.49 -4.41 12.95
N MET A 99 5.22 -3.78 11.80
CA MET A 99 6.16 -3.76 10.67
C MET A 99 7.28 -2.73 10.75
N THR A 100 7.22 -1.75 11.65
CA THR A 100 8.18 -0.65 11.62
C THR A 100 9.60 -1.11 11.96
N THR A 101 9.74 -1.92 13.02
CA THR A 101 11.06 -2.40 13.47
C THR A 101 11.67 -3.37 12.47
N PRO A 102 10.94 -4.39 11.96
CA PRO A 102 11.50 -5.30 10.97
C PRO A 102 11.95 -4.59 9.69
N LEU A 103 11.10 -3.73 9.13
CA LEU A 103 11.42 -3.01 7.89
C LEU A 103 12.59 -2.04 8.04
N ARG A 104 12.74 -1.37 9.19
CA ARG A 104 13.91 -0.51 9.45
C ARG A 104 15.21 -1.32 9.51
N LYS A 105 15.15 -2.55 10.03
CA LYS A 105 16.31 -3.44 10.11
C LYS A 105 16.70 -3.94 8.71
N VAL A 106 15.73 -4.39 7.91
CA VAL A 106 15.93 -4.73 6.51
C VAL A 106 16.53 -3.55 5.75
N LEU A 107 15.93 -2.37 5.84
CA LEU A 107 16.42 -1.15 5.19
C LEU A 107 17.89 -0.87 5.52
N ARG A 108 18.27 -0.96 6.80
CA ARG A 108 19.65 -0.70 7.23
C ARG A 108 20.63 -1.67 6.57
N ILE A 109 20.30 -2.96 6.54
CA ILE A 109 21.19 -3.99 6.01
C ILE A 109 21.26 -3.90 4.48
N LEU A 110 20.14 -3.63 3.80
CA LEU A 110 20.15 -3.37 2.36
C LEU A 110 21.07 -2.18 2.03
N ARG A 111 21.05 -1.09 2.81
CA ARG A 111 21.98 0.04 2.59
C ARG A 111 23.45 -0.33 2.78
N GLU A 112 23.75 -1.19 3.74
CA GLU A 112 25.11 -1.63 4.03
C GLU A 112 25.62 -2.63 2.99
N LYS A 113 24.79 -3.57 2.53
CA LYS A 113 25.19 -4.70 1.67
C LYS A 113 24.91 -4.52 0.17
N VAL A 114 23.86 -3.80 -0.24
CA VAL A 114 23.58 -3.51 -1.67
C VAL A 114 24.75 -2.74 -2.30
N ARG A 115 25.44 -1.88 -1.53
CA ARG A 115 26.62 -1.15 -2.01
C ARG A 115 27.83 -2.03 -2.32
N SER A 116 27.93 -3.21 -1.72
CA SER A 116 29.06 -4.13 -1.91
C SER A 116 28.82 -5.20 -2.99
N ILE A 117 27.56 -5.40 -3.42
CA ILE A 117 27.18 -6.45 -4.36
C ILE A 117 26.85 -5.77 -5.70
N ALA A 118 27.84 -5.63 -6.58
CA ALA A 118 27.63 -5.17 -7.95
C ALA A 118 27.08 -6.31 -8.83
N PRO A 119 26.27 -6.03 -9.88
CA PRO A 119 25.92 -4.73 -10.44
C PRO A 119 24.49 -4.32 -10.07
N HIS A 120 24.12 -4.30 -8.78
CA HIS A 120 22.80 -3.83 -8.38
C HIS A 120 22.73 -2.29 -8.40
N PRO A 121 21.60 -1.70 -8.83
CA PRO A 121 21.40 -0.26 -8.76
C PRO A 121 21.54 0.21 -7.31
N THR A 122 22.27 1.30 -7.09
CA THR A 122 22.36 1.89 -5.75
C THR A 122 21.16 2.81 -5.54
N TRP A 123 20.18 2.38 -4.77
CA TRP A 123 18.98 3.17 -4.50
C TRP A 123 19.18 4.22 -3.40
N GLU A 124 18.57 5.39 -3.56
CA GLU A 124 18.35 6.32 -2.45
C GLU A 124 17.29 5.76 -1.47
N GLU A 125 17.25 6.22 -0.21
CA GLU A 125 16.33 5.67 0.81
C GLU A 125 14.85 5.80 0.40
N GLY A 126 14.52 6.84 -0.37
CA GLY A 126 13.20 7.06 -0.97
C GLY A 126 12.87 6.18 -2.17
N HIS A 127 13.85 5.46 -2.74
CA HIS A 127 13.71 4.62 -3.92
C HIS A 127 13.55 3.14 -3.56
N LEU A 128 13.14 2.81 -2.34
CA LEU A 128 12.85 1.44 -1.92
C LEU A 128 11.36 1.26 -1.67
N LEU A 129 10.76 0.32 -2.40
CA LEU A 129 9.38 -0.10 -2.25
C LEU A 129 9.34 -1.50 -1.67
N PHE A 130 8.74 -1.64 -0.50
CA PHE A 130 8.54 -2.91 0.18
C PHE A 130 7.11 -3.40 -0.02
N LEU A 131 6.98 -4.66 -0.39
CA LEU A 131 5.73 -5.38 -0.60
C LEU A 131 5.63 -6.46 0.48
N CYS A 132 4.98 -6.13 1.58
CA CYS A 132 4.88 -7.00 2.74
C CYS A 132 3.58 -7.81 2.68
N HIS A 133 3.66 -9.12 2.87
CA HIS A 133 2.47 -9.96 2.94
C HIS A 133 2.58 -11.07 3.99
N ASN A 134 1.42 -11.58 4.40
CA ASN A 134 1.28 -12.83 5.14
C ASN A 134 0.13 -13.59 4.48
N GLU A 135 0.46 -14.72 3.87
CA GLU A 135 -0.44 -15.45 2.99
C GLU A 135 -1.03 -14.51 1.90
N THR A 136 -2.27 -14.76 1.47
CA THR A 136 -3.02 -13.90 0.53
C THR A 136 -3.97 -12.91 1.21
N GLU A 137 -4.09 -12.98 2.54
CA GLU A 137 -5.06 -12.23 3.32
C GLU A 137 -4.60 -10.81 3.65
N TYR A 138 -3.31 -10.68 3.99
CA TYR A 138 -2.73 -9.44 4.47
C TYR A 138 -1.67 -8.93 3.52
N PHE A 139 -1.79 -7.65 3.15
CA PHE A 139 -0.92 -7.03 2.18
C PHE A 139 -0.64 -5.57 2.53
N GLN A 140 0.62 -5.15 2.47
CA GLN A 140 1.04 -3.78 2.74
C GLN A 140 2.18 -3.37 1.81
N PHE A 141 1.96 -2.28 1.08
CA PHE A 141 3.02 -1.53 0.46
C PHE A 141 3.61 -0.58 1.50
N ALA A 142 4.93 -0.55 1.58
CA ALA A 142 5.65 0.28 2.52
C ALA A 142 6.82 0.99 1.83
N ARG A 143 7.07 2.23 2.22
CA ARG A 143 8.29 2.95 1.82
C ARG A 143 8.78 3.84 2.94
N PHE A 144 10.08 4.12 2.93
CA PHE A 144 10.66 5.15 3.78
C PHE A 144 10.78 6.44 2.99
N THR A 145 10.48 7.56 3.65
CA THR A 145 10.70 8.89 3.10
C THR A 145 11.69 9.63 3.97
N ASP A 146 12.69 10.22 3.33
CA ASP A 146 13.72 10.96 4.02
C ASP A 146 13.16 12.25 4.61
N GLN A 147 13.40 12.43 5.90
CA GLN A 147 13.44 13.76 6.49
C GLN A 147 14.92 14.10 6.67
N LYS A 148 15.48 14.84 5.69
CA LYS A 148 16.80 15.49 5.78
C LYS A 148 17.95 14.56 6.20
N GLY A 149 18.24 13.53 5.41
CA GLY A 149 19.53 12.82 5.45
C GLY A 149 19.85 12.02 6.72
N ASN A 150 18.87 11.75 7.58
CA ASN A 150 19.05 10.91 8.77
C ASN A 150 18.03 9.76 8.81
N SER A 151 18.50 8.54 8.59
CA SER A 151 17.67 7.33 8.50
C SER A 151 17.03 6.90 9.83
N LYS A 152 17.48 7.44 10.97
CA LYS A 152 16.80 7.24 12.26
C LYS A 152 15.46 7.98 12.34
N THR A 153 15.26 8.99 11.48
CA THR A 153 14.06 9.85 11.45
C THR A 153 13.24 9.67 10.18
N SER A 154 13.60 8.76 9.28
CA SER A 154 12.81 8.52 8.06
C SER A 154 11.40 8.06 8.41
N LYS A 155 10.42 8.66 7.75
CA LYS A 155 9.01 8.41 8.01
C LYS A 155 8.57 7.22 7.15
N LEU A 156 8.09 6.18 7.82
CA LEU A 156 7.47 5.03 7.18
C LEU A 156 6.06 5.43 6.70
N GLN A 157 5.81 5.30 5.41
CA GLN A 157 4.48 5.41 4.82
C GLN A 157 4.03 4.04 4.38
N MET A 158 2.76 3.71 4.62
CA MET A 158 2.19 2.41 4.28
C MET A 158 0.76 2.56 3.79
N PHE A 159 0.36 1.68 2.88
CA PHE A 159 -1.02 1.42 2.53
C PHE A 159 -1.16 -0.05 2.17
N GLY A 160 -2.36 -0.58 2.28
CA GLY A 160 -2.61 -1.98 1.97
C GLY A 160 -3.94 -2.42 2.55
N TRP A 161 -4.22 -3.71 2.47
CA TRP A 161 -5.47 -4.31 2.91
C TRP A 161 -5.22 -5.51 3.82
N GLY A 162 -6.17 -5.77 4.70
CA GLY A 162 -6.34 -7.04 5.38
C GLY A 162 -7.72 -7.65 5.10
N PRO A 163 -8.09 -8.72 5.83
CA PRO A 163 -9.40 -9.32 5.77
C PRO A 163 -10.51 -8.28 6.04
N ASN A 164 -11.55 -8.29 5.21
CA ASN A 164 -12.72 -7.42 5.31
C ASN A 164 -12.48 -5.92 5.09
N ASP A 165 -11.28 -5.50 4.69
CA ASP A 165 -11.03 -4.09 4.37
C ASP A 165 -11.79 -3.64 3.11
N HIS A 166 -12.28 -2.40 3.14
CA HIS A 166 -12.80 -1.74 1.95
C HIS A 166 -11.64 -1.31 1.04
N ILE A 167 -11.42 -2.08 -0.04
CA ILE A 167 -10.27 -1.90 -0.96
C ILE A 167 -10.42 -0.78 -2.00
N ARG A 168 -11.57 -0.08 -2.04
CA ARG A 168 -11.85 0.96 -3.04
C ARG A 168 -10.78 2.05 -3.07
N THR A 169 -10.38 2.56 -1.91
CA THR A 169 -9.35 3.61 -1.81
C THR A 169 -8.02 3.13 -2.36
N ILE A 170 -7.65 1.89 -2.04
CA ILE A 170 -6.40 1.27 -2.49
C ILE A 170 -6.40 1.13 -4.01
N CYS A 171 -7.51 0.69 -4.59
CA CYS A 171 -7.66 0.51 -6.03
C CYS A 171 -7.64 1.86 -6.78
N GLU A 172 -8.41 2.85 -6.31
CA GLU A 172 -8.60 4.13 -7.01
C GLU A 172 -7.42 5.11 -6.85
N TYR A 173 -6.73 5.10 -5.70
CA TYR A 173 -5.76 6.15 -5.36
C TYR A 173 -4.35 5.64 -5.10
N ASN A 174 -4.17 4.40 -4.66
CA ASN A 174 -2.85 3.90 -4.32
C ASN A 174 -2.27 3.08 -5.48
N LEU A 175 -2.83 1.89 -5.72
CA LEU A 175 -2.33 0.91 -6.68
C LEU A 175 -2.39 1.37 -8.13
N LYS A 176 -3.38 2.20 -8.50
CA LYS A 176 -3.46 2.75 -9.85
C LYS A 176 -2.20 3.52 -10.25
N ASN A 177 -1.55 4.19 -9.29
CA ASN A 177 -0.30 4.90 -9.54
C ASN A 177 0.91 3.96 -9.64
N LEU A 178 0.78 2.69 -9.27
CA LEU A 178 1.83 1.69 -9.40
C LEU A 178 1.70 0.84 -10.67
N ILE A 179 0.76 1.17 -11.57
CA ILE A 179 0.67 0.53 -12.88
C ILE A 179 1.91 0.90 -13.69
N TYR A 180 2.70 -0.10 -14.06
CA TYR A 180 3.84 0.07 -14.93
C TYR A 180 3.37 0.42 -16.35
N LYS A 181 4.04 1.39 -16.96
CA LYS A 181 3.80 1.81 -18.34
C LYS A 181 5.12 1.78 -19.09
N GLN A 182 5.15 1.04 -20.19
CA GLN A 182 6.33 0.96 -21.04
C GLN A 182 6.71 2.36 -21.55
N GLY A 183 8.00 2.71 -21.45
CA GLY A 183 8.51 4.01 -21.87
C GLY A 183 8.32 5.15 -20.87
N MET A 184 7.81 4.87 -19.66
CA MET A 184 7.88 5.82 -18.54
C MET A 184 9.34 6.19 -18.25
N ASN A 185 9.61 7.47 -17.98
CA ASN A 185 10.93 7.91 -17.54
C ASN A 185 11.07 7.82 -16.01
N GLU A 186 12.28 7.99 -15.50
CA GLU A 186 12.56 7.85 -14.05
C GLU A 186 11.82 8.89 -13.18
N GLU A 187 11.62 10.11 -13.69
CA GLU A 187 10.91 11.18 -12.97
C GLU A 187 9.42 10.84 -12.84
N ASP A 188 8.78 10.45 -13.93
CA ASP A 188 7.38 10.02 -13.97
C ASP A 188 7.15 8.81 -13.05
N ALA A 189 8.07 7.83 -13.07
CA ALA A 189 8.00 6.66 -12.20
C ALA A 189 8.12 7.05 -10.73
N SER A 190 9.01 8.00 -10.41
CA SER A 190 9.17 8.50 -9.05
C SER A 190 7.96 9.29 -8.58
N GLU A 191 7.36 10.12 -9.42
CA GLU A 191 6.12 10.83 -9.10
C GLU A 191 4.95 9.88 -8.92
N ALA A 192 4.87 8.82 -9.74
CA ALA A 192 3.84 7.80 -9.65
C ALA A 192 3.93 7.04 -8.32
N VAL A 193 5.12 6.57 -7.95
CA VAL A 193 5.35 5.97 -6.63
C VAL A 193 5.06 7.00 -5.53
N ALA A 194 5.56 8.23 -5.62
CA ALA A 194 5.27 9.33 -4.68
C ALA A 194 3.77 9.47 -4.41
N SER A 195 2.99 9.54 -5.49
CA SER A 195 1.53 9.68 -5.50
C SER A 195 0.80 8.47 -4.91
N ALA A 196 1.32 7.25 -5.09
CA ALA A 196 0.72 6.04 -4.51
C ALA A 196 0.64 6.08 -2.97
N PHE A 197 1.43 6.90 -2.29
CA PHE A 197 1.41 7.05 -0.82
C PHE A 197 0.96 8.45 -0.36
N ASP A 198 0.46 9.30 -1.27
CA ASP A 198 -0.03 10.64 -0.93
C ASP A 198 -1.46 10.58 -0.35
N VAL A 199 -1.53 10.50 0.98
CA VAL A 199 -2.78 10.50 1.75
C VAL A 199 -3.58 11.80 1.63
N SER A 200 -2.97 12.90 1.14
CA SER A 200 -3.65 14.19 1.05
C SER A 200 -4.71 14.20 -0.04
N LYS A 201 -4.48 13.48 -1.15
CA LYS A 201 -5.45 13.33 -2.26
C LYS A 201 -6.72 12.62 -1.81
N VAL A 202 -6.55 11.52 -1.08
CA VAL A 202 -7.66 10.76 -0.47
C VAL A 202 -8.43 11.63 0.53
N SER A 203 -7.71 12.37 1.38
CA SER A 203 -8.32 13.22 2.40
C SER A 203 -9.14 14.36 1.78
N LYS A 204 -8.61 15.05 0.77
CA LYS A 204 -9.33 16.16 0.09
C LYS A 204 -10.62 15.67 -0.55
N ARG A 205 -10.57 14.58 -1.33
CA ARG A 205 -11.75 14.04 -2.00
C ARG A 205 -12.77 13.48 -1.00
N PHE A 206 -12.31 12.85 0.09
CA PHE A 206 -13.20 12.48 1.19
C PHE A 206 -13.95 13.69 1.75
N TYR A 207 -13.26 14.82 2.01
CA TYR A 207 -13.93 16.03 2.49
C TYR A 207 -14.91 16.62 1.47
N GLU A 208 -14.59 16.57 0.17
CA GLU A 208 -15.49 17.00 -0.90
C GLU A 208 -16.75 16.14 -0.97
N ASP A 209 -16.60 14.81 -0.95
CA ASP A 209 -17.71 13.87 -1.00
C ASP A 209 -18.54 13.91 0.30
N TYR A 210 -17.87 14.06 1.46
CA TYR A 210 -18.52 14.30 2.75
C TYR A 210 -19.36 15.57 2.70
N LYS A 211 -18.80 16.68 2.20
CA LYS A 211 -19.52 17.95 2.08
C LYS A 211 -20.74 17.81 1.16
N LYS A 212 -20.61 17.15 0.01
CA LYS A 212 -21.74 16.89 -0.89
C LYS A 212 -22.83 16.06 -0.21
N ALA A 213 -22.46 14.96 0.44
CA ALA A 213 -23.40 14.12 1.18
C ALA A 213 -24.09 14.90 2.31
N PHE A 214 -23.34 15.73 3.02
CA PHE A 214 -23.83 16.59 4.10
C PHE A 214 -24.88 17.58 3.60
N GLU A 215 -24.59 18.30 2.52
CA GLU A 215 -25.54 19.25 1.92
C GLU A 215 -26.78 18.55 1.34
N ASN A 216 -26.61 17.38 0.71
CA ASN A 216 -27.71 16.59 0.17
C ASN A 216 -28.62 16.00 1.28
N ALA A 217 -28.07 15.74 2.47
CA ALA A 217 -28.83 15.20 3.60
C ALA A 217 -29.69 16.24 4.31
N LYS A 218 -29.28 17.52 4.33
CA LYS A 218 -30.03 18.62 4.97
C LYS A 218 -31.51 18.68 4.57
N PRO A 219 -31.90 18.72 3.28
CA PRO A 219 -33.31 18.79 2.90
C PRO A 219 -34.08 17.55 3.34
N ILE A 220 -33.47 16.35 3.26
CA ILE A 220 -34.08 15.09 3.67
C ILE A 220 -34.36 15.10 5.18
N ILE A 221 -33.40 15.58 5.98
CA ILE A 221 -33.54 15.67 7.44
C ILE A 221 -34.57 16.74 7.82
N ALA A 222 -34.55 17.89 7.15
CA ALA A 222 -35.52 18.96 7.38
C ALA A 222 -36.97 18.45 7.19
N GLU A 223 -37.21 17.71 6.10
CA GLU A 223 -38.52 17.12 5.80
C GLU A 223 -38.91 16.05 6.83
N ASN A 224 -38.04 15.07 7.09
CA ASN A 224 -38.37 13.94 7.97
C ASN A 224 -38.50 14.31 9.44
N ALA A 225 -37.74 15.30 9.91
CA ALA A 225 -37.80 15.77 11.29
C ALA A 225 -38.74 16.97 11.47
N SER A 226 -39.39 17.43 10.38
CA SER A 226 -40.24 18.64 10.39
C SER A 226 -39.55 19.88 10.95
N ILE A 227 -38.25 20.03 10.68
CA ILE A 227 -37.43 21.15 11.14
C ILE A 227 -37.38 22.21 10.04
N THR A 228 -37.71 23.45 10.39
CA THR A 228 -37.68 24.58 9.46
C THR A 228 -36.53 25.55 9.71
N ASP A 229 -35.93 25.54 10.91
CA ASP A 229 -34.78 26.39 11.24
C ASP A 229 -33.49 25.86 10.62
N ALA A 230 -32.78 26.71 9.89
CA ALA A 230 -31.55 26.36 9.19
C ALA A 230 -30.42 25.95 10.14
N ASN A 231 -30.33 26.57 11.32
CA ASN A 231 -29.30 26.22 12.32
C ASN A 231 -29.59 24.85 12.92
N GLU A 232 -30.85 24.59 13.28
CA GLU A 232 -31.28 23.30 13.81
C GLU A 232 -31.12 22.16 12.78
N ILE A 233 -31.42 22.40 11.50
CA ILE A 233 -31.14 21.45 10.40
C ILE A 233 -29.64 21.14 10.32
N HIS A 234 -28.79 22.18 10.39
CA HIS A 234 -27.34 22.00 10.32
C HIS A 234 -26.80 21.18 11.50
N GLN A 235 -27.19 21.52 12.72
CA GLN A 235 -26.75 20.82 13.94
C GLN A 235 -27.24 19.37 13.96
N THR A 236 -28.48 19.12 13.53
CA THR A 236 -29.05 17.77 13.44
C THR A 236 -28.27 16.92 12.43
N THR A 237 -28.01 17.49 11.24
CA THR A 237 -27.21 16.83 10.20
C THR A 237 -25.78 16.54 10.69
N GLN A 238 -25.15 17.51 11.35
CA GLN A 238 -23.82 17.35 11.95
C GLN A 238 -23.79 16.25 13.00
N THR A 239 -24.78 16.21 13.89
CA THR A 239 -24.89 15.16 14.91
C THR A 239 -25.02 13.78 14.27
N LEU A 240 -25.86 13.62 13.25
CA LEU A 240 -26.04 12.36 12.55
C LEU A 240 -24.74 11.90 11.86
N PHE A 241 -24.11 12.78 11.09
CA PHE A 241 -22.88 12.46 10.36
C PHE A 241 -21.73 12.13 11.30
N ASN A 242 -21.57 12.87 12.40
CA ASN A 242 -20.57 12.56 13.43
C ASN A 242 -20.82 11.19 14.06
N ARG A 243 -22.07 10.81 14.33
CA ARG A 243 -22.42 9.48 14.85
C ARG A 243 -22.09 8.39 13.84
N ILE A 244 -22.40 8.58 12.56
CA ILE A 244 -22.07 7.62 11.49
C ILE A 244 -20.54 7.46 11.39
N LEU A 245 -19.79 8.55 11.37
CA LEU A 245 -18.33 8.51 11.37
C LEU A 245 -17.79 7.78 12.60
N PHE A 246 -18.32 8.08 13.78
CA PHE A 246 -17.93 7.43 15.02
C PHE A 246 -18.17 5.92 15.00
N LEU A 247 -19.33 5.47 14.52
CA LEU A 247 -19.63 4.05 14.35
C LEU A 247 -18.61 3.38 13.42
N ARG A 248 -18.30 4.01 12.28
CA ARG A 248 -17.27 3.52 11.35
C ARG A 248 -15.87 3.46 11.97
N PHE A 249 -15.53 4.39 12.87
CA PHE A 249 -14.26 4.34 13.59
C PHE A 249 -14.21 3.23 14.65
N ILE A 250 -15.34 2.91 15.28
CA ILE A 250 -15.43 1.78 16.24
C ILE A 250 -15.33 0.44 15.51
N GLU A 251 -15.99 0.27 14.36
CA GLU A 251 -15.93 -0.97 13.55
C GLU A 251 -14.50 -1.36 13.14
N LYS A 252 -13.56 -0.40 13.13
CA LYS A 252 -12.15 -0.61 12.79
C LYS A 252 -11.23 -0.93 13.98
N LYS A 253 -11.73 -0.95 15.21
CA LYS A 253 -10.97 -1.31 16.42
C LYS A 253 -11.25 -2.74 16.86
#